data_AF-A0A7W0JL88-F1
#
_entry.id   AF-A0A7W0JL88-F1
#
_cell.length_a   1.000
_cell.length_b   1.000
_cell.length_c   1.000
_cell.angle_alpha   90.00
_cell.angle_beta   90.00
_cell.angle_gamma   90.00
#
_symmetry.space_group_name_H-M   'P 1'
#
loop_
_entity.id
_entity.type
_entity.pdbx_description
1 polymer ?
#
loop_
_entity_poly.entity_id
_entity_poly.type
_entity_poly.pdbx_seq_one_letter_code
_entity_poly.pdbx_strand_id
1 'polypeptide(L)' 'MTVTIEQETVDAAEAAVEAGEAASLSAWVATAMAQRAQREHLKAVLADIRAGL' A
#
# COMPACT_ATOMS: atom_id res chain seq x y z
N MET A 1 -15.21 8.52 3.33
CA MET A 1 -14.76 8.22 1.95
C MET A 1 -15.08 6.77 1.69
N THR A 2 -15.68 6.45 0.54
CA THR A 2 -16.02 5.07 0.16
C THR A 2 -15.19 4.70 -1.06
N VAL A 3 -14.62 3.50 -1.08
CA VAL A 3 -13.80 2.99 -2.18
C VAL A 3 -14.35 1.65 -2.63
N THR A 4 -14.28 1.41 -3.94
CA THR A 4 -14.62 0.10 -4.53
C THR A 4 -13.33 -0.65 -4.76
N ILE A 5 -13.25 -1.88 -4.29
CA ILE A 5 -12.10 -2.76 -4.39
C ILE A 5 -12.59 -4.12 -4.86
N GLU A 6 -11.73 -4.85 -5.55
CA GLU A 6 -12.03 -6.20 -6.02
C GLU A 6 -12.19 -7.15 -4.83
N GLN A 7 -13.13 -8.11 -4.94
CA GLN A 7 -13.45 -9.03 -3.86
C GLN A 7 -12.23 -9.82 -3.37
N GLU A 8 -11.38 -10.29 -4.29
CA GLU A 8 -10.16 -11.02 -3.94
C GLU A 8 -9.21 -10.20 -3.03
N THR A 9 -9.16 -8.87 -3.24
CA THR A 9 -8.36 -7.98 -2.40
C THR A 9 -8.98 -7.82 -1.01
N VAL A 10 -10.31 -7.81 -0.92
CA VAL A 10 -11.03 -7.77 0.36
C VAL A 10 -10.76 -9.06 1.13
N ASP A 11 -10.86 -10.22 0.49
CA ASP A 11 -10.63 -11.53 1.11
C ASP A 11 -9.20 -11.62 1.69
N ALA A 12 -8.20 -11.14 0.96
CA ALA A 12 -6.82 -11.09 1.44
C ALA A 12 -6.64 -10.13 2.63
N ALA A 13 -7.32 -8.98 2.62
CA ALA A 13 -7.28 -8.02 3.71
C ALA A 13 -7.98 -8.57 4.98
N GLU A 14 -9.09 -9.28 4.81
CA GLU A 14 -9.79 -9.94 5.92
C GLU A 14 -8.94 -11.04 6.54
N ALA A 15 -8.31 -11.90 5.73
CA ALA A 15 -7.40 -12.92 6.23
C ALA A 15 -6.23 -12.32 7.04
N ALA A 16 -5.67 -11.19 6.60
CA ALA A 16 -4.62 -10.48 7.34
C ALA A 16 -5.11 -9.90 8.69
N VAL A 17 -6.38 -9.47 8.76
CA VAL A 17 -6.98 -9.01 10.02
C VAL A 17 -7.24 -10.18 10.96
N GLU A 18 -7.77 -11.29 10.45
CA GLU A 18 -8.00 -12.52 11.24
C GLU A 18 -6.69 -13.10 11.78
N ALA A 19 -5.61 -13.04 10.99
CA ALA A 19 -4.27 -13.44 11.41
C ALA A 19 -3.62 -12.48 12.42
N GLY A 20 -4.23 -11.30 12.68
CA GLY A 20 -3.69 -10.28 13.57
C GLY A 20 -2.54 -9.46 12.97
N GLU A 21 -2.30 -9.57 11.66
CA GLU A 21 -1.28 -8.82 10.93
C GLU A 21 -1.71 -7.36 10.66
N ALA A 22 -3.03 -7.11 10.65
CA ALA A 22 -3.60 -5.79 10.57
C ALA A 22 -4.72 -5.61 11.60
N ALA A 23 -4.81 -4.40 12.19
CA ALA A 23 -5.84 -4.10 13.19
C ALA A 23 -7.26 -3.93 12.58
N SER A 24 -7.34 -3.65 11.28
CA SER A 24 -8.58 -3.49 10.52
C SER A 24 -8.28 -3.46 9.02
N LEU A 25 -9.30 -3.61 8.16
CA LEU A 25 -9.14 -3.44 6.71
C LEU A 25 -8.59 -2.05 6.35
N SER A 26 -9.06 -0.99 7.04
CA SER A 26 -8.58 0.36 6.76
C SER A 26 -7.11 0.54 7.15
N ALA A 27 -6.65 -0.09 8.23
CA ALA A 27 -5.24 -0.12 8.60
C ALA A 27 -4.40 -0.88 7.57
N TRP A 28 -4.91 -2.01 7.07
CA TRP A 28 -4.26 -2.78 6.01
C TRP A 28 -4.08 -1.95 4.73
N VAL A 29 -5.14 -1.27 4.28
CA VAL A 29 -5.10 -0.37 3.11
C VAL A 29 -4.16 0.81 3.34
N ALA A 30 -4.19 1.42 4.53
CA ALA A 30 -3.31 2.54 4.85
C ALA A 30 -1.83 2.15 4.75
N THR A 31 -1.47 0.96 5.26
CA THR A 31 -0.11 0.41 5.15
C THR A 31 0.28 0.18 3.69
N ALA A 32 -0.59 -0.47 2.91
CA ALA A 32 -0.34 -0.71 1.48
C ALA A 32 -0.12 0.61 0.71
N MET A 33 -0.87 1.65 1.08
CA MET A 33 -0.76 2.97 0.47
C MET A 33 0.52 3.69 0.86
N ALA A 34 0.92 3.62 2.12
CA ALA A 34 2.21 4.16 2.59
C ALA A 34 3.39 3.49 1.87
N GLN A 35 3.37 2.17 1.73
CA GLN A 35 4.41 1.44 1.00
C GLN A 35 4.47 1.83 -0.47
N ARG A 36 3.31 2.01 -1.12
CA ARG A 36 3.27 2.51 -2.51
C ARG A 36 3.88 3.90 -2.60
N ALA A 37 3.50 4.83 -1.72
CA ALA A 37 4.03 6.19 -1.72
C ALA A 37 5.55 6.20 -1.54
N GLN A 38 6.09 5.38 -0.65
CA GLN A 38 7.53 5.23 -0.46
C GLN A 38 8.25 4.72 -1.72
N ARG A 39 7.69 3.72 -2.41
CA ARG A 39 8.27 3.20 -3.66
C ARG A 39 8.26 4.25 -4.77
N GLU A 40 7.18 4.99 -4.91
CA GLU A 40 7.09 6.08 -5.91
C GLU A 40 8.08 7.20 -5.59
N HIS A 41 8.23 7.57 -4.31
CA HIS A 41 9.23 8.54 -3.90
C HIS A 41 10.66 8.07 -4.22
N LEU A 42 10.99 6.81 -3.91
CA LEU A 42 12.30 6.25 -4.24
C LEU A 42 12.57 6.26 -5.75
N LYS A 43 11.59 5.90 -6.58
CA LYS A 43 11.72 5.97 -8.04
C LYS A 43 12.01 7.40 -8.52
N ALA A 44 11.32 8.39 -7.96
CA ALA A 44 11.54 9.79 -8.30
C ALA A 44 12.97 10.24 -7.96
N VAL A 45 13.43 9.94 -6.73
CA VAL A 45 14.79 10.26 -6.28
C VAL A 45 15.84 9.60 -7.18
N LEU A 46 15.65 8.33 -7.55
CA LEU A 46 16.58 7.61 -8.44
C LEU A 46 16.59 8.20 -9.85
N ALA A 47 15.45 8.67 -10.35
CA ALA A 47 15.37 9.36 -11.64
C ALA A 47 16.13 10.70 -11.61
N ASP A 48 15.99 11.47 -10.53
CA ASP A 48 16.70 12.74 -10.35
C ASP A 48 18.22 12.53 -10.27
N ILE A 49 18.69 11.52 -9.53
CA ILE A 49 20.11 11.17 -9.47
C ILE A 49 20.63 10.79 -10.86
N ARG A 50 19.86 10.02 -11.65
CA ARG A 50 20.25 9.63 -13.01
C ARG A 50 20.30 10.82 -13.98
N ALA A 51 19.49 11.85 -13.77
CA ALA A 51 19.44 13.02 -14.65
C ALA A 51 20.50 14.09 -14.30
N GLY A 52 21.06 14.05 -13.08
CA GLY A 52 22.09 14.97 -12.59
C GLY A 52 23.54 14.50 -12.80
N LEU A 53 23.74 13.35 -13.44
CA LEU A 53 25.03 12.81 -13.93
C LEU A 53 24.98 12.71 -15.45
#